data_AF-A0A928R9U6-F1
#
_entry.id   AF-A0A928R9U6-F1
#
_cell.length_a   1.000
_cell.length_b   1.000
_cell.length_c   1.000
_cell.angle_alpha   90.00
_cell.angle_beta   90.00
_cell.angle_gamma   90.00
#
_symmetry.space_group_name_H-M   'P 1'
#
loop_
_entity.id
_entity.type
_entity.pdbx_description
1 polymer ?
#
loop_
_entity_poly.entity_id
_entity_poly.type
_entity_poly.pdbx_seq_one_letter_code
_entity_poly.pdbx_strand_id
1 'polypeptide(L)'
;MRYRMFNTITASVSCGVYATKDEAIKEANAIKGFLKRLCDKKGYNITAKIGVSINNAKCGEITAEQTGKRGRPRKVFAPNGNANRMSVASDPHIHIWVEGEGASSVIKSLSEHLNRKYKKQVVWHKNCDSYVENAKHYLDKQCIATRQLNTCMDRAC
;
A
#
# COMPACT_ATOMS: atom_id res chain seq x y z
N MET A 1 -17.32 25.90 18.45
CA MET A 1 -16.53 24.66 18.28
C MET A 1 -16.00 24.63 16.85
N ARG A 2 -14.70 24.91 16.62
CA ARG A 2 -14.13 24.90 15.26
C ARG A 2 -13.88 23.44 14.87
N TYR A 3 -14.65 22.92 13.91
CA TYR A 3 -14.32 21.67 13.25
C TYR A 3 -12.94 21.85 12.59
N ARG A 4 -11.90 21.20 13.13
CA ARG A 4 -10.64 21.04 12.40
C ARG A 4 -10.97 20.15 11.20
N MET A 5 -11.02 20.74 10.01
CA MET A 5 -10.98 19.97 8.78
C MET A 5 -9.64 19.23 8.76
N PHE A 6 -9.65 17.95 9.12
CA PHE A 6 -8.52 17.07 8.85
C PHE A 6 -8.50 16.88 7.34
N ASN A 7 -7.68 17.66 6.65
CA ASN A 7 -7.45 17.48 5.22
C ASN A 7 -6.98 16.04 5.02
N THR A 8 -7.88 15.21 4.49
CA THR A 8 -7.58 13.80 4.20
C THR A 8 -6.66 13.79 3.01
N ILE A 9 -5.35 13.69 3.27
CA ILE A 9 -4.36 13.58 2.21
C ILE A 9 -4.10 12.09 2.01
N THR A 10 -4.61 11.59 0.89
CA THR A 10 -4.33 10.25 0.41
C THR A 10 -3.10 10.31 -0.47
N ALA A 11 -2.15 9.40 -0.28
CA ALA A 11 -1.18 9.12 -1.34
C ALA A 11 -0.94 7.63 -1.51
N SER A 12 -0.69 7.28 -2.77
CA SER A 12 -0.27 5.95 -3.19
C SER A 12 1.20 5.96 -3.60
N VAL A 13 1.95 4.94 -3.19
CA VAL A 13 3.39 4.80 -3.49
C VAL A 13 3.64 3.44 -4.08
N SER A 14 4.44 3.38 -5.15
CA SER A 14 5.10 2.14 -5.57
C SER A 14 6.56 2.19 -5.14
N CYS A 15 7.04 1.25 -4.33
CA CYS A 15 8.45 1.24 -3.91
C CYS A 15 9.22 0.07 -4.54
N GLY A 16 9.65 0.27 -5.78
CA GLY A 16 10.61 -0.61 -6.44
C GLY A 16 10.08 -1.99 -6.80
N VAL A 17 11.03 -2.80 -7.27
CA VAL A 17 10.86 -4.16 -7.78
C VAL A 17 11.79 -5.07 -6.98
N TYR A 18 11.31 -6.24 -6.58
CA TYR A 18 12.03 -7.23 -5.76
C TYR A 18 12.22 -8.53 -6.55
N ALA A 19 13.30 -9.27 -6.27
CA ALA A 19 13.57 -10.51 -7.00
C ALA A 19 12.57 -11.62 -6.64
N THR A 20 12.08 -11.61 -5.40
CA THR A 20 11.09 -12.58 -4.93
C THR A 20 9.94 -11.93 -4.18
N LYS A 21 8.79 -12.64 -4.14
CA LYS A 21 7.64 -12.27 -3.32
C LYS A 21 8.02 -12.13 -1.84
N ASP A 22 8.86 -13.02 -1.32
CA ASP A 22 9.23 -13.04 0.09
C ASP A 22 10.09 -11.84 0.48
N GLU A 23 10.98 -11.40 -0.42
CA GLU A 23 11.70 -10.13 -0.26
C GLU A 23 10.76 -8.94 -0.23
N ALA A 24 9.78 -8.88 -1.14
CA ALA A 24 8.78 -7.83 -1.14
C ALA A 24 7.94 -7.83 0.16
N ILE A 25 7.60 -8.99 0.71
CA ILE A 25 6.88 -9.11 1.99
C ILE A 25 7.76 -8.66 3.16
N LYS A 26 9.03 -9.07 3.21
CA LYS A 26 9.99 -8.62 4.24
C LYS A 26 10.11 -7.11 4.22
N GLU A 27 10.21 -6.52 3.04
CA GLU A 27 10.30 -5.07 2.91
C GLU A 27 8.99 -4.36 3.29
N ALA A 28 7.84 -4.89 2.90
CA ALA A 28 6.54 -4.34 3.32
C ALA A 28 6.42 -4.30 4.86
N ASN A 29 6.92 -5.32 5.56
CA ASN A 29 6.97 -5.32 7.02
C ASN A 29 7.98 -4.30 7.58
N ALA A 30 9.14 -4.14 6.94
CA ALA A 30 10.14 -3.14 7.33
C ALA A 30 9.60 -1.71 7.19
N ILE A 31 8.89 -1.43 6.08
CA ILE A 31 8.18 -0.17 5.84
C ILE A 31 7.12 0.07 6.91
N LYS A 32 6.30 -0.95 7.24
CA LYS A 32 5.32 -0.84 8.34
C LYS A 32 6.00 -0.43 9.65
N GLY A 33 7.12 -1.07 9.99
CA GLY A 33 7.89 -0.76 11.19
C GLY A 33 8.48 0.66 11.17
N PHE A 34 8.98 1.11 10.02
CA PHE A 34 9.44 2.49 9.84
C PHE A 34 8.31 3.50 10.07
N LEU A 35 7.16 3.29 9.43
CA LEU A 35 5.98 4.15 9.57
C LEU A 35 5.53 4.23 11.03
N LYS A 36 5.42 3.08 11.71
CA LYS A 36 5.06 3.04 13.12
C LYS A 36 6.02 3.88 13.97
N ARG A 37 7.33 3.64 13.87
CA ARG A 37 8.34 4.39 14.64
C ARG A 37 8.30 5.89 14.35
N LEU A 38 8.11 6.27 13.09
CA LEU A 38 8.01 7.68 12.71
C LEU A 38 6.78 8.34 13.33
N CYS A 39 5.62 7.68 13.29
CA CYS A 39 4.39 8.20 13.86
C CYS A 39 4.47 8.28 15.40
N ASP A 40 4.98 7.24 16.05
CA ASP A 40 5.21 7.20 17.50
C ASP A 40 6.13 8.36 17.93
N LYS A 41 7.18 8.66 17.15
CA LYS A 41 8.12 9.76 17.43
C LYS A 41 7.55 11.16 17.18
N LYS A 42 6.72 11.32 16.15
CA LYS A 42 6.24 12.64 15.68
C LYS A 42 4.83 12.97 16.16
N GLY A 43 4.14 12.02 16.78
CA GLY A 43 2.75 12.17 17.20
C GLY A 43 1.75 12.21 16.03
N TYR A 44 2.07 11.56 14.90
CA TYR A 44 1.18 11.52 13.74
C TYR A 44 0.05 10.50 13.93
N ASN A 45 -1.13 10.83 13.40
CA ASN A 45 -2.29 9.96 13.42
C ASN A 45 -2.67 9.59 11.99
N ILE A 46 -2.21 8.43 11.54
CA ILE A 46 -2.41 7.94 10.18
C ILE A 46 -3.01 6.53 10.15
N THR A 47 -3.68 6.25 9.06
CA THR A 47 -3.97 4.89 8.62
C THR A 47 -3.10 4.61 7.40
N ALA A 48 -2.43 3.46 7.37
CA ALA A 48 -1.64 3.02 6.23
C ALA A 48 -1.93 1.57 5.85
N LYS A 49 -1.93 1.31 4.55
CA LYS A 49 -2.05 -0.01 3.95
C LYS A 49 -0.90 -0.24 3.00
N ILE A 50 -0.15 -1.30 3.22
CA ILE A 50 1.01 -1.69 2.42
C ILE A 50 0.67 -3.02 1.76
N GLY A 51 0.64 -3.06 0.44
CA GLY A 51 0.28 -4.23 -0.35
C GLY A 51 1.43 -4.70 -1.23
N VAL A 52 1.55 -6.01 -1.41
CA VAL A 52 2.50 -6.63 -2.35
C VAL A 52 1.72 -7.14 -3.55
N SER A 53 2.08 -6.68 -4.75
CA SER A 53 1.60 -7.18 -6.03
C SER A 53 2.69 -7.99 -6.73
N ILE A 54 2.27 -9.01 -7.48
CA ILE A 54 3.13 -9.85 -8.33
C ILE A 54 2.53 -10.00 -9.74
N ASN A 55 1.43 -9.31 -10.01
CA ASN A 55 0.68 -9.44 -11.24
C ASN A 55 0.64 -8.10 -11.98
N ASN A 56 0.64 -8.20 -13.30
CA ASN A 56 0.43 -7.06 -14.18
C ASN A 56 -1.04 -6.61 -14.09
N ALA A 57 -1.27 -5.39 -13.59
CA ALA A 57 -2.60 -4.82 -13.41
C ALA A 57 -3.42 -4.71 -14.71
N LYS A 58 -2.77 -4.73 -15.89
CA LYS A 58 -3.48 -4.74 -17.17
C LYS A 58 -4.11 -6.10 -17.50
N CYS A 59 -3.66 -7.17 -16.85
CA CYS A 59 -4.05 -8.55 -17.13
C CYS A 59 -5.22 -9.06 -16.27
N GLY A 60 -5.65 -8.32 -15.25
CA GLY A 60 -6.69 -8.79 -14.34
C GLY A 60 -6.58 -8.19 -12.94
N GLU A 61 -7.30 -8.81 -11.99
CA GLU A 61 -7.34 -8.40 -10.60
C GLU A 61 -7.30 -9.59 -9.64
N ILE A 62 -6.87 -9.36 -8.41
CA ILE A 62 -7.00 -10.26 -7.29
C ILE A 62 -8.43 -10.19 -6.76
N THR A 63 -9.10 -11.33 -6.73
CA THR A 63 -10.42 -11.50 -6.14
C THR A 63 -10.36 -12.42 -4.92
N ALA A 64 -11.39 -12.33 -4.09
CA ALA A 64 -11.57 -13.18 -2.92
C ALA A 64 -12.49 -14.35 -3.29
N GLU A 65 -11.93 -15.54 -3.44
CA GLU A 65 -12.69 -16.77 -3.67
C GLU A 65 -13.13 -17.37 -2.32
N GLN A 66 -14.43 -17.53 -2.14
CA GLN A 66 -14.98 -18.24 -0.98
C GLN A 66 -14.83 -19.75 -1.20
N THR A 67 -13.86 -20.35 -0.52
CA THR A 67 -13.56 -21.78 -0.65
C THR A 67 -14.49 -22.69 0.19
N GLY A 68 -15.72 -22.25 0.48
CA GLY A 68 -16.70 -22.98 1.30
C GLY A 68 -16.32 -23.17 2.79
N LYS A 69 -15.05 -22.94 3.17
CA LYS A 69 -14.58 -23.00 4.56
C LYS A 69 -14.76 -21.64 5.24
N ARG A 70 -15.48 -21.63 6.37
CA ARG A 70 -15.71 -20.45 7.21
C ARG A 70 -14.37 -19.85 7.64
N GLY A 71 -14.14 -18.58 7.32
CA GLY A 71 -13.17 -17.74 8.03
C GLY A 71 -12.12 -16.98 7.23
N ARG A 72 -11.67 -17.42 6.04
CA ARG A 72 -10.74 -16.62 5.21
C ARG A 72 -10.90 -16.90 3.71
N PRO A 73 -11.40 -15.94 2.92
CA PRO A 73 -11.39 -16.04 1.47
C PRO A 73 -9.97 -16.23 0.94
N ARG A 74 -9.79 -17.09 -0.05
CA ARG A 74 -8.51 -17.26 -0.74
C ARG A 74 -8.37 -16.13 -1.76
N LYS A 75 -7.23 -15.44 -1.75
CA LYS A 75 -6.91 -14.48 -2.81
C LYS A 75 -6.47 -15.24 -4.06
N VAL A 76 -7.18 -15.05 -5.16
CA VAL A 76 -6.90 -15.65 -6.47
C VAL A 76 -6.82 -14.58 -7.54
N PHE A 77 -6.03 -14.80 -8.58
CA PHE A 77 -5.96 -13.88 -9.71
C PHE A 77 -7.07 -14.23 -10.71
N ALA A 78 -7.93 -13.26 -11.01
CA ALA A 78 -8.96 -13.31 -12.03
C ALA A 78 -8.44 -12.59 -13.29
N PRO A 79 -8.04 -13.34 -14.34
CA PRO A 79 -7.53 -12.76 -15.58
C PRO A 79 -8.65 -12.05 -16.37
N ASN A 80 -8.27 -11.05 -17.16
CA ASN A 80 -9.13 -10.40 -18.16
C ASN A 80 -8.66 -10.74 -19.59
N GLY A 81 -9.30 -10.16 -20.60
CA GLY A 81 -8.97 -10.41 -22.02
C GLY A 81 -7.54 -10.07 -22.44
N ASN A 82 -6.80 -9.28 -21.66
CA ASN A 82 -5.40 -8.96 -21.94
C ASN A 82 -4.43 -10.05 -21.44
N ALA A 83 -4.84 -10.92 -20.52
CA ALA A 83 -3.98 -12.00 -20.01
C ALA A 83 -3.49 -12.95 -21.12
N ASN A 84 -4.22 -13.03 -22.23
CA ASN A 84 -3.84 -13.83 -23.41
C ASN A 84 -2.82 -13.13 -24.33
N ARG A 85 -2.58 -11.83 -24.13
CA ARG A 85 -1.76 -10.98 -25.02
C ARG A 85 -0.46 -10.49 -24.39
N MET A 86 -0.31 -10.67 -23.08
CA MET A 86 0.84 -10.17 -22.32
C MET A 86 1.11 -11.02 -21.08
N SER A 87 2.33 -10.91 -20.54
CA SER A 87 2.70 -11.61 -19.31
C SER A 87 1.83 -11.14 -18.14
N VAL A 88 1.15 -12.11 -17.53
CA VAL A 88 0.41 -11.95 -16.27
C VAL A 88 1.36 -11.69 -15.10
N ALA A 89 2.49 -12.39 -15.09
CA ALA A 89 3.50 -12.20 -14.06
C ALA A 89 4.20 -10.85 -14.26
N SER A 90 4.26 -10.08 -13.18
CA SER A 90 5.11 -8.91 -13.07
C SER A 90 6.12 -9.14 -11.96
N ASP A 91 7.23 -8.43 -12.01
CA ASP A 91 8.14 -8.44 -10.88
C ASP A 91 7.41 -8.02 -9.58
N PRO A 92 7.66 -8.71 -8.45
CA PRO A 92 7.10 -8.33 -7.16
C PRO A 92 7.36 -6.85 -6.84
N HIS A 93 6.32 -6.12 -6.48
CA HIS A 93 6.40 -4.70 -6.14
C HIS A 93 5.41 -4.34 -5.03
N ILE A 94 5.65 -3.21 -4.37
CA ILE A 94 4.89 -2.80 -3.19
C ILE A 94 4.06 -1.56 -3.51
N HIS A 95 2.77 -1.61 -3.21
CA HIS A 95 1.88 -0.46 -3.18
C HIS A 95 1.68 0.01 -1.73
N ILE A 96 1.64 1.31 -1.49
CA ILE A 96 1.42 1.88 -0.15
C ILE A 96 0.36 2.95 -0.26
N TRP A 97 -0.69 2.85 0.54
CA TRP A 97 -1.70 3.88 0.72
C TRP A 97 -1.58 4.43 2.14
N VAL A 98 -1.62 5.75 2.29
CA VAL A 98 -1.60 6.44 3.59
C VAL A 98 -2.65 7.54 3.60
N GLU A 99 -3.41 7.63 4.69
CA GLU A 99 -4.37 8.70 5.00
C GLU A 99 -4.17 9.21 6.44
N GLY A 100 -4.63 10.43 6.73
CA GLY A 100 -4.68 10.99 8.09
C GLY A 100 -3.78 12.21 8.33
N GLU A 101 -3.76 12.68 9.58
CA GLU A 101 -3.01 13.86 10.01
C GLU A 101 -1.52 13.55 10.10
N GLY A 102 -0.76 14.06 9.13
CA GLY A 102 0.66 13.79 8.96
C GLY A 102 1.00 12.89 7.76
N ALA A 103 0.01 12.46 6.97
CA ALA A 103 0.22 11.61 5.80
C ALA A 103 1.31 12.17 4.86
N SER A 104 1.21 13.42 4.43
CA SER A 104 2.21 14.06 3.55
C SER A 104 3.62 14.05 4.13
N SER A 105 3.76 14.32 5.44
CA SER A 105 5.05 14.35 6.12
C SER A 105 5.65 12.95 6.23
N VAL A 106 4.80 11.96 6.54
CA VAL A 106 5.18 10.54 6.59
C VAL A 106 5.63 10.05 5.22
N ILE A 107 4.87 10.39 4.18
CA ILE A 107 5.17 10.06 2.78
C ILE A 107 6.51 10.66 2.36
N LYS A 108 6.73 11.95 2.62
CA LYS A 108 8.01 12.60 2.32
C LYS A 108 9.17 11.87 3.03
N SER A 109 9.02 11.62 4.32
CA SER A 109 10.05 10.93 5.12
C SER A 109 10.32 9.50 4.63
N LEU A 110 9.26 8.77 4.27
CA LEU A 110 9.36 7.44 3.69
C LEU A 110 10.08 7.48 2.34
N SER A 111 9.74 8.46 1.48
CA SER A 111 10.35 8.60 0.16
C SER A 111 11.85 8.87 0.24
N GLU A 112 12.27 9.74 1.15
CA GLU A 112 13.68 10.00 1.41
C GLU A 112 14.39 8.76 1.98
N HIS A 113 13.74 8.01 2.88
CA HIS A 113 14.29 6.79 3.44
C HIS A 113 14.53 5.72 2.35
N LEU A 114 13.53 5.49 1.50
CA LEU A 114 13.61 4.51 0.42
C LEU A 114 14.62 4.93 -0.65
N ASN A 115 14.65 6.22 -1.04
CA ASN A 115 15.64 6.75 -1.97
C ASN A 115 17.07 6.51 -1.46
N ARG A 116 17.33 6.77 -0.17
CA ARG A 116 18.63 6.49 0.45
C ARG A 116 18.94 5.00 0.47
N LYS A 117 17.98 4.16 0.86
CA LYS A 117 18.17 2.71 0.97
C LYS A 117 18.47 2.04 -0.37
N TYR A 118 17.73 2.41 -1.41
CA TYR A 118 17.81 1.77 -2.72
C TYR A 118 18.73 2.47 -3.72
N LYS A 119 19.28 3.64 -3.36
CA LYS A 119 20.11 4.48 -4.23
C LYS A 119 19.44 4.76 -5.59
N LYS A 120 18.11 4.81 -5.61
CA LYS A 120 17.27 5.04 -6.79
C LYS A 120 16.13 5.97 -6.41
N GLN A 121 15.68 6.79 -7.35
CA GLN A 121 14.47 7.59 -7.15
C GLN A 121 13.26 6.65 -7.12
N VAL A 122 12.59 6.58 -5.97
CA VAL A 122 11.25 5.99 -5.88
C VAL A 122 10.34 6.81 -6.79
N VAL A 123 9.64 6.13 -7.70
CA VAL A 123 8.69 6.77 -8.60
C VAL A 123 7.38 6.99 -7.86
N TRP A 124 7.02 8.27 -7.70
CA TRP A 124 5.78 8.71 -7.08
C TRP A 124 4.75 8.94 -8.17
N HIS A 125 3.77 8.05 -8.28
CA HIS A 125 2.59 8.36 -9.10
C HIS A 125 1.69 9.31 -8.30
N LYS A 126 1.81 10.62 -8.57
CA LYS A 126 0.89 11.64 -8.05
C LYS A 126 -0.56 11.46 -8.52
N ASN A 127 -0.81 10.62 -9.52
CA ASN A 127 -2.14 10.41 -10.10
C ASN A 127 -2.99 9.43 -9.29
N CYS A 128 -3.30 9.77 -8.03
CA CYS A 128 -4.51 9.28 -7.36
C CYS A 128 -5.61 10.35 -7.33
N ASP A 129 -5.47 11.40 -8.14
CA ASP A 129 -6.37 12.56 -8.22
C ASP A 129 -7.75 12.27 -8.83
N SER A 130 -8.09 11.03 -9.21
CA SER A 130 -9.48 10.73 -9.58
C SER A 130 -10.33 10.21 -8.43
N TYR A 131 -9.88 9.32 -7.53
CA TYR A 131 -10.70 8.94 -6.36
C TYR A 131 -9.83 8.32 -5.24
N VAL A 132 -9.88 8.89 -4.04
CA VAL A 132 -9.24 8.38 -2.81
C VAL A 132 -9.66 6.94 -2.47
N GLU A 133 -10.93 6.62 -2.68
CA GLU A 133 -11.46 5.27 -2.51
C GLU A 133 -10.87 4.28 -3.52
N ASN A 134 -10.49 4.75 -4.72
CA ASN A 134 -9.88 3.90 -5.75
C ASN A 134 -8.48 3.44 -5.38
N ALA A 135 -7.69 4.20 -4.62
CA ALA A 135 -6.33 3.79 -4.25
C ALA A 135 -6.32 2.61 -3.25
N LYS A 136 -7.12 2.71 -2.19
CA LYS A 136 -7.26 1.65 -1.19
C LYS A 136 -7.87 0.39 -1.81
N HIS A 137 -8.90 0.57 -2.64
CA HIS A 137 -9.56 -0.49 -3.38
C HIS A 137 -8.64 -1.12 -4.44
N TYR A 138 -7.82 -0.31 -5.12
CA TYR A 138 -6.79 -0.80 -6.04
C TYR A 138 -5.78 -1.68 -5.32
N LEU A 139 -5.33 -1.31 -4.11
CA LEU A 139 -4.49 -2.21 -3.29
C LEU A 139 -5.18 -3.55 -3.04
N ASP A 140 -6.48 -3.55 -2.71
CA ASP A 140 -7.21 -4.80 -2.49
C ASP A 140 -7.30 -5.67 -3.74
N LYS A 141 -7.55 -5.02 -4.87
CA LYS A 141 -7.68 -5.66 -6.19
C LYS A 141 -6.38 -6.05 -6.84
N GLN A 142 -5.23 -5.57 -6.37
CA GLN A 142 -3.94 -5.87 -7.03
C GLN A 142 -2.97 -6.62 -6.11
N CYS A 143 -3.14 -6.51 -4.79
CA CYS A 143 -2.18 -7.06 -3.85
C CYS A 143 -2.58 -8.45 -3.34
N ILE A 144 -1.69 -9.40 -3.54
CA ILE A 144 -1.77 -10.77 -3.01
C ILE A 144 -1.57 -10.82 -1.49
N ALA A 145 -0.87 -9.83 -0.92
CA ALA A 145 -0.64 -9.70 0.52
C ALA A 145 -0.80 -8.25 0.93
N THR A 146 -1.43 -7.99 2.07
CA THR A 146 -1.62 -6.63 2.61
C THR A 146 -1.21 -6.58 4.08
N ARG A 147 -0.74 -5.42 4.51
CA ARG A 147 -0.38 -5.08 5.89
C ARG A 147 -1.05 -3.77 6.23
N GLN A 148 -1.79 -3.75 7.32
CA GLN A 148 -2.44 -2.54 7.81
C GLN A 148 -1.75 -2.03 9.07
N LEU A 149 -1.68 -0.70 9.15
CA LEU A 149 -1.22 0.06 10.30
C LEU A 149 -2.29 1.11 10.58
N ASN A 150 -2.84 1.09 11.79
CA ASN A 150 -3.65 2.18 12.31
C ASN A 150 -2.85 2.76 13.46
N THR A 151 -2.46 4.03 13.41
CA THR A 151 -1.71 4.69 14.49
C THR A 151 -2.62 5.56 15.35
N CYS A 152 -3.94 5.31 15.34
CA CYS A 152 -4.89 5.95 16.23
C CYS A 152 -4.28 5.93 17.64
N MET A 153 -3.96 7.13 18.14
CA MET A 153 -3.55 7.24 19.52
C MET A 153 -4.73 6.77 20.34
N ASP A 154 -4.58 5.64 21.03
CA ASP A 154 -5.28 5.41 22.29
C ASP A 154 -4.80 6.51 23.26
N ARG A 155 -5.24 7.75 23.04
CA ARG A 155 -5.40 8.71 24.13
C ARG A 155 -6.80 8.47 24.66
N ALA A 156 -6.97 7.34 25.34
CA ALA A 156 -7.95 7.28 26.40
C ALA A 156 -7.52 8.32 27.43
N CYS A 157 -8.35 9.33 27.61
CA CYS A 157 -8.27 10.30 28.71
C CYS A 157 -8.27 9.59 30.06
#